data_AF-A0A969TLP7-F1
#
_entry.id   AF-A0A969TLP7-F1
#
_cell.length_a   1.000
_cell.length_b   1.000
_cell.length_c   1.000
_cell.angle_alpha   90.00
_cell.angle_beta   90.00
_cell.angle_gamma   90.00
#
_symmetry.space_group_name_H-M   'P 1'
#
loop_
_entity.id
_entity.type
_entity.pdbx_description
1 polymer ?
#
loop_
_entity_poly.entity_id
_entity_poly.type
_entity_poly.pdbx_seq_one_letter_code
_entity_poly.pdbx_strand_id
1 'polypeptide(L)'
;MGEIESDGYGDREAPAPRSLASAPLTIQPPASQSSLTGTRHQPQKVLVLILAIAIMGVGLVMDSRWVGLAGSVVALLISAQILWLPLRRLLLDFVTEQERMILLGSILGGIALLGLLKQVGVFDRIGGALSGVGWDAVGALGEVLGAVGQILIALLAVYIAWRQYIISRDLTIQQNTITQQQTIDSYFQGVSELVLDEEGLLEDWPQERAIAEGRTAAILSSVDAGGKAKVIRFLSRARLLTPLKRDLRLGRVILDGRGGYEEDRLNGVRVIDLGVMLARADLKETDLRWTDLSEANLIQANLSRCDLVKANLSRTILCGSRLCKADLNGTRFFYGKAESASPRSRIEPPDYRTGKHTGAVVEDADFTGAEQMSDEQRHYCCAWGGSKTRTTIPGGCVGIANKLGR
;
A
#
# COMPACT_ATOMS: atom_id res chain seq x y z
N MET A 1 -60.09 -26.31 -52.98
CA MET A 1 -58.75 -26.92 -52.94
C MET A 1 -57.78 -25.79 -52.64
N GLY A 2 -57.28 -25.58 -51.43
CA GLY A 2 -57.48 -26.21 -50.14
C GLY A 2 -57.22 -25.14 -49.06
N GLU A 3 -57.78 -25.38 -47.89
CA GLU A 3 -57.55 -24.64 -46.66
C GLU A 3 -56.06 -24.59 -46.31
N ILE A 4 -55.58 -23.46 -45.77
CA ILE A 4 -54.46 -23.47 -44.84
C ILE A 4 -54.85 -22.57 -43.66
N GLU A 5 -54.91 -23.24 -42.52
CA GLU A 5 -55.27 -22.79 -41.18
C GLU A 5 -54.36 -21.68 -40.66
N SER A 6 -55.00 -20.90 -39.79
CA SER A 6 -54.39 -20.08 -38.76
C SER A 6 -53.52 -20.91 -37.82
N ASP A 7 -52.28 -20.49 -37.60
CA ASP A 7 -51.55 -20.83 -36.39
C ASP A 7 -50.97 -19.59 -35.74
N GLY A 8 -51.32 -19.44 -34.46
CA GLY A 8 -50.98 -18.32 -33.61
C GLY A 8 -49.47 -18.20 -33.43
N TYR A 9 -48.95 -17.02 -33.76
CA TYR A 9 -47.61 -16.64 -33.37
C TYR A 9 -47.64 -16.26 -31.88
N GLY A 10 -47.41 -17.27 -31.05
CA GLY A 10 -47.25 -17.13 -29.61
C GLY A 10 -46.09 -16.18 -29.26
N ASP A 11 -46.32 -15.48 -28.16
CA ASP A 11 -45.46 -14.49 -27.52
C ASP A 11 -43.98 -14.90 -27.52
N ARG A 12 -43.15 -14.15 -28.25
CA ARG A 12 -41.71 -14.08 -27.96
C ARG A 12 -41.50 -12.99 -26.91
N GLU A 13 -41.78 -13.34 -25.65
CA GLU A 13 -41.25 -12.61 -24.51
C GLU A 13 -39.71 -12.54 -24.65
N ALA A 14 -39.20 -11.31 -24.69
CA ALA A 14 -37.78 -11.05 -24.48
C ALA A 14 -37.41 -11.59 -23.09
N PRO A 15 -36.26 -12.26 -22.92
CA PRO A 15 -35.86 -12.74 -21.61
C PRO A 15 -35.71 -11.55 -20.67
N ALA A 16 -36.54 -11.53 -19.63
CA ALA A 16 -36.49 -10.57 -18.55
C ALA A 16 -35.05 -10.44 -18.02
N PRO A 17 -34.61 -9.23 -17.59
CA PRO A 17 -33.32 -9.07 -16.94
C PRO A 17 -33.28 -10.03 -15.76
N ARG A 18 -32.30 -10.93 -15.73
CA ARG A 18 -32.04 -11.80 -14.58
C ARG A 18 -32.02 -10.91 -13.35
N SER A 19 -33.04 -11.04 -12.50
CA SER A 19 -32.94 -10.54 -11.15
C SER A 19 -31.73 -11.25 -10.55
N LEU A 20 -30.69 -10.49 -10.26
CA LEU A 20 -29.75 -10.88 -9.22
C LEU A 20 -30.54 -10.81 -7.93
N ALA A 21 -31.38 -11.82 -7.71
CA ALA A 21 -31.82 -12.17 -6.38
C ALA A 21 -30.53 -12.37 -5.60
N SER A 22 -30.21 -11.37 -4.80
CA SER A 22 -29.22 -11.44 -3.74
C SER A 22 -29.48 -12.74 -3.00
N ALA A 23 -28.63 -13.74 -3.26
CA ALA A 23 -28.48 -14.82 -2.31
C ALA A 23 -28.30 -14.14 -0.96
N PRO A 24 -29.10 -14.48 0.07
CA PRO A 24 -28.84 -13.92 1.39
C PRO A 24 -27.38 -14.25 1.67
N LEU A 25 -26.56 -13.20 1.85
CA LEU A 25 -25.28 -13.33 2.50
C LEU A 25 -25.62 -13.92 3.86
N THR A 26 -25.61 -15.25 3.92
CA THR A 26 -25.47 -15.97 5.15
C THR A 26 -24.05 -15.66 5.51
N ILE A 27 -23.87 -14.54 6.21
CA ILE A 27 -22.71 -14.28 7.02
C ILE A 27 -22.66 -15.52 7.90
N GLN A 28 -21.82 -16.48 7.53
CA GLN A 28 -21.43 -17.51 8.47
C GLN A 28 -20.94 -16.70 9.67
N PRO A 29 -21.56 -16.85 10.85
CA PRO A 29 -21.02 -16.22 12.03
C PRO A 29 -19.54 -16.65 12.11
N PRO A 30 -18.63 -15.76 12.53
CA PRO A 30 -17.22 -16.11 12.67
C PRO A 30 -17.19 -17.45 13.41
N ALA A 31 -16.51 -18.43 12.79
CA ALA A 31 -16.46 -19.80 13.25
C ALA A 31 -16.47 -19.79 14.78
N SER A 32 -17.58 -20.29 15.33
CA SER A 32 -17.79 -20.35 16.75
C SER A 32 -16.51 -20.85 17.38
N GLN A 33 -15.99 -20.09 18.33
CA GLN A 33 -15.00 -20.59 19.28
C GLN A 33 -15.64 -21.78 20.01
N SER A 34 -15.54 -22.95 19.40
CA SER A 34 -16.12 -24.19 19.90
C SER A 34 -15.12 -25.31 19.67
N SER A 35 -13.97 -25.18 20.32
CA SER A 35 -13.37 -26.31 21.02
C SER A 35 -12.33 -25.85 22.06
N LEU A 36 -12.77 -25.09 23.06
CA LEU A 36 -12.23 -25.20 24.43
C LEU A 36 -12.77 -26.48 25.13
N THR A 37 -13.28 -27.44 24.36
CA THR A 37 -13.72 -28.76 24.79
C THR A 37 -12.60 -29.78 24.56
N GLY A 38 -11.52 -29.63 25.33
CA GLY A 38 -10.40 -30.59 25.32
C GLY A 38 -9.74 -30.83 26.68
N THR A 39 -10.20 -30.19 27.76
CA THR A 39 -9.58 -30.30 29.09
C THR A 39 -10.52 -30.87 30.15
N ARG A 40 -11.65 -31.48 29.76
CA ARG A 40 -12.60 -32.07 30.74
C ARG A 40 -12.18 -33.43 31.32
N HIS A 41 -10.99 -33.95 31.01
CA HIS A 41 -10.49 -35.23 31.54
C HIS A 41 -9.10 -35.20 32.21
N GLN A 42 -8.52 -34.02 32.46
CA GLN A 42 -7.18 -33.95 33.09
C GLN A 42 -7.08 -33.50 34.56
N PRO A 43 -8.10 -33.00 35.29
CA PRO A 43 -7.87 -32.59 36.69
C PRO A 43 -7.52 -33.79 37.57
N GLN A 44 -8.07 -34.98 37.30
CA GLN A 44 -7.77 -36.21 38.05
C GLN A 44 -6.33 -36.70 37.82
N LYS A 45 -5.84 -36.68 36.57
CA LYS A 45 -4.47 -37.16 36.28
C LYS A 45 -3.39 -36.22 36.82
N VAL A 46 -3.63 -34.91 36.78
CA VAL A 46 -2.73 -33.91 37.38
C VAL A 46 -2.73 -34.03 38.90
N LEU A 47 -3.89 -34.25 39.52
CA LEU A 47 -3.99 -34.46 40.97
C LEU A 47 -3.28 -35.75 41.44
N VAL A 48 -3.39 -36.84 40.67
CA VAL A 48 -2.66 -38.09 40.95
C VAL A 48 -1.15 -37.91 40.74
N LEU A 49 -0.71 -37.12 39.75
CA LEU A 49 0.70 -36.80 39.56
C LEU A 49 1.28 -36.00 40.75
N ILE A 50 0.55 -34.99 41.23
CA ILE A 50 0.95 -34.21 42.41
C ILE A 50 1.01 -35.11 43.65
N LEU A 51 0.04 -36.02 43.83
CA LEU A 51 0.03 -36.98 44.93
C LEU A 51 1.20 -37.98 44.84
N ALA A 52 1.53 -38.47 43.63
CA ALA A 52 2.67 -39.36 43.40
C ALA A 52 4.01 -38.69 43.70
N ILE A 53 4.16 -37.41 43.31
CA ILE A 53 5.35 -36.59 43.62
C ILE A 53 5.43 -36.33 45.14
N ALA A 54 4.31 -36.09 45.81
CA ALA A 54 4.28 -35.93 47.26
C ALA A 54 4.68 -37.23 47.98
N ILE A 55 4.18 -38.39 47.56
CA ILE A 55 4.57 -39.71 48.09
C ILE A 55 6.05 -39.99 47.84
N MET A 56 6.58 -39.64 46.66
CA MET A 56 8.01 -39.73 46.35
C MET A 56 8.84 -38.84 47.29
N GLY A 57 8.40 -37.59 47.54
CA GLY A 57 9.05 -36.67 48.46
C GLY A 57 9.07 -37.18 49.91
N VAL A 58 7.96 -37.75 50.38
CA VAL A 58 7.88 -38.38 51.70
C VAL A 58 8.79 -39.62 51.77
N GLY A 59 8.85 -40.43 50.71
CA GLY A 59 9.74 -41.60 50.63
C GLY A 59 11.23 -41.23 50.69
N LEU A 60 11.61 -40.10 50.09
CA LEU A 60 12.97 -39.53 50.14
C LEU A 60 13.32 -39.00 51.54
N VAL A 61 12.37 -38.36 52.23
CA VAL A 61 12.59 -37.83 53.60
C VAL A 61 12.66 -38.96 54.64
N MET A 62 11.95 -40.07 54.43
CA MET A 62 11.94 -41.23 55.32
C MET A 62 13.05 -42.27 55.00
N ASP A 63 13.96 -41.96 54.08
CA ASP A 63 15.07 -42.82 53.61
C ASP A 63 14.63 -44.24 53.14
N SER A 64 13.38 -44.36 52.69
CA SER A 64 12.79 -45.62 52.24
C SER A 64 12.88 -45.76 50.72
N ARG A 65 13.90 -46.49 50.27
CA ARG A 65 14.22 -46.69 48.84
C ARG A 65 13.05 -47.25 48.03
N TRP A 66 12.25 -48.14 48.62
CA TRP A 66 11.15 -48.80 47.91
C TRP A 66 9.97 -47.86 47.65
N VAL A 67 9.63 -46.99 48.61
CA VAL A 67 8.52 -46.04 48.48
C VAL A 67 8.88 -44.93 47.49
N GLY A 68 10.12 -44.44 47.53
CA GLY A 68 10.62 -43.44 46.57
C GLY A 68 10.64 -43.95 45.13
N LEU A 69 11.08 -45.21 44.91
CA LEU A 69 11.17 -45.80 43.58
C LEU A 69 9.77 -46.10 43.00
N ALA A 70 8.86 -46.62 43.82
CA ALA A 70 7.46 -46.82 43.41
C ALA A 70 6.76 -45.49 43.05
N GLY A 71 6.95 -44.44 43.85
CA GLY A 71 6.42 -43.10 43.56
C GLY A 71 7.01 -42.51 42.27
N SER A 72 8.32 -42.70 42.03
CA SER A 72 9.01 -42.23 40.82
C SER A 72 8.49 -42.91 39.56
N VAL A 73 8.32 -44.24 39.59
CA VAL A 73 7.81 -45.00 38.44
C VAL A 73 6.39 -44.60 38.09
N VAL A 74 5.52 -44.42 39.10
CA VAL A 74 4.14 -43.97 38.90
C VAL A 74 4.10 -42.55 38.33
N ALA A 75 4.92 -41.63 38.85
CA ALA A 75 5.00 -40.26 38.32
C ALA A 75 5.50 -40.22 36.86
N LEU A 76 6.50 -41.03 36.53
CA LEU A 76 7.08 -41.10 35.19
C LEU A 76 6.09 -41.67 34.17
N LEU A 77 5.37 -42.74 34.54
CA LEU A 77 4.32 -43.33 33.69
C LEU A 77 3.16 -42.37 33.43
N ILE A 78 2.71 -41.64 34.45
CA ILE A 78 1.61 -40.68 34.32
C ILE A 78 2.06 -39.46 33.50
N SER A 79 3.27 -38.95 33.75
CA SER A 79 3.85 -37.85 32.98
C SER A 79 3.99 -38.20 31.50
N ALA A 80 4.52 -39.39 31.20
CA ALA A 80 4.61 -39.90 29.83
C ALA A 80 3.23 -40.01 29.17
N GLN A 81 2.20 -40.48 29.90
CA GLN A 81 0.83 -40.59 29.36
C GLN A 81 0.18 -39.22 29.07
N ILE A 82 0.49 -38.20 29.88
CA ILE A 82 -0.03 -36.83 29.69
C ILE A 82 0.65 -36.17 28.47
N LEU A 83 1.97 -36.35 28.33
CA LEU A 83 2.75 -35.75 27.24
C LEU A 83 2.55 -36.47 25.90
N TRP A 84 2.21 -37.75 25.90
CA TRP A 84 2.08 -38.57 24.68
C TRP A 84 1.05 -38.02 23.69
N LEU A 85 -0.12 -37.57 24.16
CA LEU A 85 -1.19 -37.08 23.29
C LEU A 85 -0.84 -35.78 22.53
N PRO A 86 -0.37 -34.70 23.20
CA PRO A 86 0.06 -33.49 22.52
C PRO A 86 1.33 -33.69 21.69
N LEU A 87 2.30 -34.46 22.18
CA LEU A 87 3.53 -34.75 21.43
C LEU A 87 3.23 -35.55 20.15
N ARG A 88 2.31 -36.52 20.22
CA ARG A 88 1.83 -37.25 19.04
C ARG A 88 1.17 -36.30 18.04
N ARG A 89 0.30 -35.38 18.46
CA ARG A 89 -0.31 -34.41 17.52
C ARG A 89 0.73 -33.54 16.84
N LEU A 90 1.69 -33.01 17.58
CA LEU A 90 2.76 -32.18 17.03
C LEU A 90 3.64 -32.95 16.02
N LEU A 91 3.97 -34.21 16.33
CA LEU A 91 4.68 -35.11 15.41
C LEU A 91 3.85 -35.48 14.17
N LEU A 92 2.53 -35.60 14.31
CA LEU A 92 1.64 -35.90 13.19
C LEU A 92 1.45 -34.67 12.28
N ASP A 93 1.44 -33.45 12.82
CA ASP A 93 1.27 -32.22 12.03
C ASP A 93 2.56 -31.83 11.27
N PHE A 94 3.74 -32.16 11.81
CA PHE A 94 5.02 -31.83 11.17
C PHE A 94 5.51 -32.83 10.13
N VAL A 95 4.99 -34.08 10.10
CA VAL A 95 5.50 -35.15 9.23
C VAL A 95 4.36 -35.81 8.47
N THR A 96 4.43 -35.82 7.13
CA THR A 96 3.40 -36.43 6.26
C THR A 96 3.39 -37.97 6.35
N GLU A 97 2.25 -38.62 6.06
CA GLU A 97 2.08 -40.08 6.18
C GLU A 97 3.15 -40.90 5.43
N GLN A 98 3.61 -40.41 4.27
CA GLN A 98 4.68 -41.06 3.49
C GLN A 98 6.06 -40.95 4.17
N GLU A 99 6.39 -39.80 4.73
CA GLU A 99 7.67 -39.56 5.42
C GLU A 99 7.78 -40.39 6.70
N ARG A 100 6.66 -40.64 7.40
CA ARG A 100 6.64 -41.47 8.62
C ARG A 100 6.97 -42.93 8.35
N MET A 101 6.44 -43.49 7.26
CA MET A 101 6.74 -44.88 6.87
C MET A 101 8.20 -45.04 6.44
N ILE A 102 8.77 -44.05 5.76
CA ILE A 102 10.18 -44.06 5.37
C ILE A 102 11.08 -43.92 6.61
N LEU A 103 10.76 -43.03 7.55
CA LEU A 103 11.50 -42.86 8.79
C LEU A 103 11.46 -44.13 9.65
N LEU A 104 10.28 -44.69 9.91
CA LEU A 104 10.14 -45.94 10.68
C LEU A 104 10.85 -47.10 10.00
N GLY A 105 10.72 -47.23 8.67
CA GLY A 105 11.41 -48.24 7.89
C GLY A 105 12.93 -48.11 7.94
N SER A 106 13.47 -46.88 7.86
CA SER A 106 14.91 -46.62 7.94
C SER A 106 15.48 -46.90 9.34
N ILE A 107 14.73 -46.58 10.40
CA ILE A 107 15.15 -46.83 11.78
C ILE A 107 15.14 -48.34 12.07
N LEU A 108 14.04 -49.03 11.75
CA LEU A 108 13.93 -50.48 11.96
C LEU A 108 14.91 -51.26 11.07
N GLY A 109 15.07 -50.85 9.81
CA GLY A 109 16.05 -51.42 8.90
C GLY A 109 17.49 -51.20 9.37
N GLY A 110 17.81 -50.02 9.90
CA GLY A 110 19.11 -49.70 10.48
C GLY A 110 19.43 -50.55 11.71
N ILE A 111 18.46 -50.73 12.61
CA ILE A 111 18.61 -51.60 13.79
C ILE A 111 18.81 -53.06 13.38
N ALA A 112 18.05 -53.55 12.40
CA ALA A 112 18.20 -54.91 11.88
C ALA A 112 19.57 -55.12 11.23
N LEU A 113 20.04 -54.16 10.42
CA LEU A 113 21.34 -54.20 9.78
C LEU A 113 22.49 -54.20 10.79
N LEU A 114 22.42 -53.33 11.82
CA LEU A 114 23.40 -53.30 12.91
C LEU A 114 23.42 -54.61 13.70
N GLY A 115 22.25 -55.21 13.95
CA GLY A 115 22.14 -56.53 14.59
C GLY A 115 22.81 -57.65 13.79
N LEU A 116 22.63 -57.64 12.46
CA LEU A 116 23.20 -58.62 11.55
C LEU A 116 24.73 -58.45 11.43
N LEU A 117 25.22 -57.22 11.31
CA LEU A 117 26.65 -56.90 11.30
C LEU A 117 27.35 -57.31 12.60
N LYS A 118 26.65 -57.22 13.74
CA LYS A 118 27.15 -57.71 15.04
C LYS A 118 27.27 -59.23 15.08
N GLN A 119 26.29 -59.96 14.56
CA GLN A 119 26.32 -61.43 14.52
C GLN A 119 27.38 -62.01 13.58
N VAL A 120 27.72 -61.31 12.49
CA VAL A 120 28.76 -61.75 11.54
C VAL A 120 30.17 -61.44 12.06
N GLY A 121 30.31 -60.80 13.24
CA GLY A 121 31.62 -60.49 13.83
C GLY A 121 32.42 -59.46 13.02
N VAL A 122 31.74 -58.68 12.19
CA VAL A 122 32.36 -57.69 11.29
C VAL A 122 33.04 -56.59 12.10
N PHE A 123 32.45 -56.21 13.24
CA PHE A 123 33.03 -55.19 14.13
C PHE A 123 34.39 -55.60 14.71
N ASP A 124 34.62 -56.89 14.98
CA ASP A 124 35.89 -57.38 15.52
C ASP A 124 37.00 -57.40 14.45
N ARG A 125 36.66 -57.73 13.19
CA ARG A 125 37.59 -57.64 12.05
C ARG A 125 37.95 -56.20 11.69
N ILE A 126 36.98 -55.30 11.76
CA ILE A 126 37.19 -53.87 11.48
C ILE A 126 38.06 -53.24 12.59
N GLY A 127 37.83 -53.58 13.86
CA GLY A 127 38.67 -53.12 14.97
C GLY A 127 40.14 -53.50 14.84
N GLY A 128 40.43 -54.71 14.33
CA GLY A 128 41.80 -55.16 14.03
C GLY A 128 42.43 -54.53 12.79
N ALA A 129 41.64 -54.10 11.81
CA ALA A 129 42.14 -53.40 10.61
C ALA A 129 42.41 -51.90 10.88
N LEU A 130 41.66 -51.28 11.79
CA LEU A 130 41.82 -49.87 12.19
C LEU A 130 42.98 -49.63 13.17
N SER A 131 43.48 -50.66 13.84
CA SER A 131 44.62 -50.52 14.77
C SER A 131 45.96 -50.27 14.05
N GLY A 132 46.05 -50.56 12.75
CA GLY A 132 47.22 -50.26 11.91
C GLY A 132 47.19 -48.89 11.22
N VAL A 133 46.10 -48.13 11.39
CA VAL A 133 45.97 -46.80 10.79
C VAL A 133 46.71 -45.79 11.67
N GLY A 134 47.60 -45.01 11.07
CA GLY A 134 48.31 -43.92 11.75
C GLY A 134 47.34 -42.80 12.15
N TRP A 135 46.76 -42.90 13.34
CA TRP A 135 45.76 -41.96 13.87
C TRP A 135 46.26 -40.51 13.90
N ASP A 136 47.57 -40.29 13.94
CA ASP A 136 48.19 -38.97 13.86
C ASP A 136 47.95 -38.26 12.51
N ALA A 137 48.01 -39.00 11.39
CA ALA A 137 47.74 -38.44 10.05
C ALA A 137 46.24 -38.15 9.83
N VAL A 138 45.38 -38.95 10.45
CA VAL A 138 43.92 -38.75 10.45
C VAL A 138 43.55 -37.52 11.29
N GLY A 139 44.24 -37.27 12.40
CA GLY A 139 44.08 -36.07 13.23
C GLY A 139 44.36 -34.77 12.46
N ALA A 140 45.48 -34.72 11.72
CA ALA A 140 45.84 -33.55 10.90
C ALA A 140 44.82 -33.25 9.78
N LEU A 141 44.23 -34.28 9.17
CA LEU A 141 43.12 -34.11 8.22
C LEU A 141 41.85 -33.58 8.90
N GLY A 142 41.59 -33.99 10.14
CA GLY A 142 40.50 -33.50 10.97
C GLY A 142 40.60 -32.00 11.26
N GLU A 143 41.81 -31.48 11.51
CA GLU A 143 42.04 -30.05 11.72
C GLU A 143 41.77 -29.23 10.45
N VAL A 144 42.24 -29.69 9.29
CA VAL A 144 41.97 -29.04 7.99
C VAL A 144 40.48 -29.07 7.66
N LEU A 145 39.82 -30.21 7.84
CA LEU A 145 38.37 -30.33 7.66
C LEU A 145 37.61 -29.42 8.62
N GLY A 146 38.06 -29.30 9.86
CA GLY A 146 37.50 -28.38 10.85
C GLY A 146 37.63 -26.91 10.44
N ALA A 147 38.80 -26.50 9.97
CA ALA A 147 39.05 -25.14 9.48
C ALA A 147 38.19 -24.82 8.24
N VAL A 148 38.09 -25.76 7.28
CA VAL A 148 37.20 -25.62 6.12
C VAL A 148 35.74 -25.53 6.54
N GLY A 149 35.32 -26.33 7.52
CA GLY A 149 33.99 -26.26 8.12
C GLY A 149 33.69 -24.91 8.76
N GLN A 150 34.63 -24.36 9.53
CA GLN A 150 34.52 -23.02 10.12
C GLN A 150 34.40 -21.92 9.07
N ILE A 151 35.20 -21.99 7.99
CA ILE A 151 35.11 -21.05 6.87
C ILE A 151 33.74 -21.15 6.19
N LEU A 152 33.24 -22.37 5.94
CA LEU A 152 31.91 -22.59 5.36
C LEU A 152 30.79 -22.04 6.25
N ILE A 153 30.87 -22.27 7.56
CA ILE A 153 29.91 -21.72 8.53
C ILE A 153 29.95 -20.19 8.52
N ALA A 154 31.15 -19.60 8.51
CA ALA A 154 31.31 -18.14 8.44
C ALA A 154 30.72 -17.57 7.14
N LEU A 155 30.97 -18.21 5.98
CA LEU A 155 30.39 -17.81 4.70
C LEU A 155 28.86 -17.94 4.71
N LEU A 156 28.32 -19.02 5.27
CA LEU A 156 26.88 -19.21 5.42
C LEU A 156 26.26 -18.15 6.33
N ALA A 157 26.92 -17.79 7.44
CA ALA A 157 26.48 -16.75 8.36
C ALA A 157 26.42 -15.38 7.66
N VAL A 158 27.44 -15.03 6.87
CA VAL A 158 27.46 -13.80 6.07
C VAL A 158 26.33 -13.80 5.04
N TYR A 159 26.11 -14.91 4.34
CA TYR A 159 25.03 -15.04 3.37
C TYR A 159 23.65 -14.87 4.03
N ILE A 160 23.40 -15.51 5.18
CA ILE A 160 22.16 -15.37 5.93
C ILE A 160 21.96 -13.93 6.38
N ALA A 161 23.00 -13.28 6.94
CA ALA A 161 22.93 -11.89 7.37
C ALA A 161 22.61 -10.95 6.21
N TRP A 162 23.23 -11.16 5.04
CA TRP A 162 22.95 -10.39 3.83
C TRP A 162 21.50 -10.60 3.34
N ARG A 163 21.02 -11.84 3.32
CA ARG A 163 19.63 -12.17 2.96
C ARG A 163 18.64 -11.53 3.92
N GLN A 164 18.90 -11.58 5.22
CA GLN A 164 18.06 -10.97 6.26
C GLN A 164 17.99 -9.44 6.11
N TYR A 165 19.13 -8.79 5.83
CA TYR A 165 19.18 -7.35 5.57
C TYR A 165 18.30 -6.95 4.38
N ILE A 166 18.40 -7.68 3.25
CA ILE A 166 17.58 -7.43 2.06
C ILE A 166 16.09 -7.54 2.41
N ILE A 167 15.67 -8.63 3.06
CA ILE A 167 14.27 -8.85 3.44
C ILE A 167 13.76 -7.73 4.35
N SER A 168 14.55 -7.33 5.36
CA SER A 168 14.16 -6.26 6.29
C SER A 168 13.99 -4.90 5.60
N ARG A 169 14.88 -4.57 4.66
CA ARG A 169 14.80 -3.32 3.90
C ARG A 169 13.57 -3.31 3.00
N ASP A 170 13.32 -4.40 2.30
CA ASP A 170 12.17 -4.51 1.40
C ASP A 170 10.85 -4.45 2.18
N LEU A 171 10.77 -5.12 3.34
CA LEU A 171 9.61 -5.02 4.25
C LEU A 171 9.37 -3.58 4.73
N THR A 172 10.45 -2.84 5.02
CA THR A 172 10.36 -1.43 5.45
C THR A 172 9.81 -0.53 4.34
N ILE A 173 10.29 -0.71 3.10
CA ILE A 173 9.80 0.03 1.92
C ILE A 173 8.32 -0.29 1.66
N GLN A 174 7.95 -1.56 1.74
CA GLN A 174 6.55 -1.99 1.60
C GLN A 174 5.68 -1.36 2.69
N GLN A 175 6.12 -1.39 3.95
CA GLN A 175 5.39 -0.82 5.07
C GLN A 175 5.17 0.69 4.90
N ASN A 176 6.18 1.45 4.46
CA ASN A 176 6.04 2.87 4.19
C ASN A 176 4.98 3.14 3.11
N THR A 177 5.00 2.37 2.02
CA THR A 177 4.02 2.49 0.92
C THR A 177 2.60 2.16 1.39
N ILE A 178 2.44 1.09 2.17
CA ILE A 178 1.15 0.68 2.74
C ILE A 178 0.63 1.76 3.69
N THR A 179 1.49 2.28 4.56
CA THR A 179 1.12 3.31 5.55
C THR A 179 0.67 4.60 4.85
N GLN A 180 1.38 5.02 3.81
CA GLN A 180 0.97 6.16 2.99
C GLN A 180 -0.39 5.93 2.33
N GLN A 181 -0.61 4.75 1.74
CA GLN A 181 -1.89 4.44 1.09
C GLN A 181 -3.05 4.46 2.10
N GLN A 182 -2.88 3.86 3.29
CA GLN A 182 -3.87 3.92 4.36
C GLN A 182 -4.15 5.34 4.84
N THR A 183 -3.11 6.17 4.95
CA THR A 183 -3.25 7.58 5.35
C THR A 183 -4.05 8.37 4.32
N ILE A 184 -3.78 8.14 3.03
CA ILE A 184 -4.53 8.77 1.92
C ILE A 184 -5.99 8.28 1.89
N ASP A 185 -6.23 6.99 2.08
CA ASP A 185 -7.58 6.42 2.08
C ASP A 185 -8.40 6.95 3.26
N SER A 186 -7.80 7.05 4.45
CA SER A 186 -8.42 7.68 5.64
C SER A 186 -8.72 9.17 5.41
N TYR A 187 -7.83 9.88 4.71
CA TYR A 187 -8.08 11.25 4.29
C TYR A 187 -9.28 11.33 3.34
N PHE A 188 -9.35 10.49 2.30
CA PHE A 188 -10.46 10.48 1.36
C PHE A 188 -11.79 10.20 2.04
N GLN A 189 -11.85 9.14 2.87
CA GLN A 189 -13.04 8.80 3.61
C GLN A 189 -13.51 9.98 4.46
N GLY A 190 -12.62 10.56 5.26
CA GLY A 190 -13.06 11.61 6.15
C GLY A 190 -13.35 12.94 5.44
N VAL A 191 -12.77 13.24 4.28
CA VAL A 191 -13.21 14.41 3.49
C VAL A 191 -14.59 14.13 2.90
N SER A 192 -14.84 12.93 2.39
CA SER A 192 -16.16 12.52 1.90
C SER A 192 -17.24 12.62 2.98
N GLU A 193 -16.99 12.10 4.19
CA GLU A 193 -17.91 12.19 5.33
C GLU A 193 -18.20 13.63 5.77
N LEU A 194 -17.28 14.56 5.48
CA LEU A 194 -17.38 15.96 5.91
C LEU A 194 -18.13 16.84 4.92
N VAL A 195 -18.15 16.45 3.65
CA VAL A 195 -18.69 17.29 2.56
C VAL A 195 -19.91 16.68 1.89
N LEU A 196 -20.27 15.43 2.21
CA LEU A 196 -21.42 14.74 1.65
C LEU A 196 -22.50 14.54 2.72
N ASP A 197 -23.77 14.70 2.31
CA ASP A 197 -24.94 14.35 3.11
C ASP A 197 -25.24 12.83 3.09
N GLU A 198 -26.33 12.43 3.75
CA GLU A 198 -26.77 11.03 3.83
C GLU A 198 -27.17 10.46 2.46
N GLU A 199 -27.60 11.33 1.55
CA GLU A 199 -27.97 11.02 0.18
C GLU A 199 -26.75 11.00 -0.78
N GLY A 200 -25.56 11.35 -0.30
CA GLY A 200 -24.32 11.39 -1.08
C GLY A 200 -24.19 12.62 -1.99
N LEU A 201 -24.95 13.68 -1.72
CA LEU A 201 -24.81 14.98 -2.36
C LEU A 201 -23.85 15.88 -1.57
N LEU A 202 -23.16 16.75 -2.30
CA LEU A 202 -22.26 17.74 -1.73
C LEU A 202 -23.04 18.78 -0.91
N GLU A 203 -22.92 18.67 0.40
CA GLU A 203 -23.43 19.61 1.40
C GLU A 203 -22.30 19.96 2.36
N ASP A 204 -21.61 21.07 2.08
CA ASP A 204 -20.51 21.55 2.91
C ASP A 204 -20.77 22.95 3.50
N TRP A 205 -20.56 23.06 4.81
CA TRP A 205 -20.67 24.30 5.58
C TRP A 205 -19.33 25.02 5.68
N PRO A 206 -19.31 26.35 6.00
CA PRO A 206 -18.06 27.09 6.12
C PRO A 206 -17.03 26.48 7.09
N GLN A 207 -17.49 25.89 8.21
CA GLN A 207 -16.60 25.23 9.18
C GLN A 207 -16.05 23.90 8.63
N GLU A 208 -16.87 23.14 7.94
CA GLU A 208 -16.48 21.87 7.31
C GLU A 208 -15.44 22.10 6.21
N ARG A 209 -15.60 23.17 5.41
CA ARG A 209 -14.56 23.60 4.47
C ARG A 209 -13.24 23.91 5.16
N ALA A 210 -13.27 24.68 6.25
CA ALA A 210 -12.06 25.01 6.99
C ALA A 210 -11.37 23.75 7.56
N ILE A 211 -12.14 22.76 8.04
CA ILE A 211 -11.62 21.48 8.49
C ILE A 211 -11.05 20.67 7.31
N ALA A 212 -11.76 20.62 6.18
CA ALA A 212 -11.32 19.95 4.96
C ALA A 212 -10.01 20.54 4.44
N GLU A 213 -9.88 21.87 4.43
CA GLU A 213 -8.66 22.60 4.07
C GLU A 213 -7.51 22.27 5.02
N GLY A 214 -7.75 22.30 6.34
CA GLY A 214 -6.76 21.92 7.35
C GLY A 214 -6.26 20.49 7.18
N ARG A 215 -7.18 19.53 6.94
CA ARG A 215 -6.83 18.13 6.66
C ARG A 215 -6.08 17.97 5.35
N THR A 216 -6.45 18.75 4.33
CA THR A 216 -5.78 18.74 3.03
C THR A 216 -4.34 19.25 3.13
N ALA A 217 -4.12 20.33 3.88
CA ALA A 217 -2.77 20.81 4.16
C ALA A 217 -1.93 19.77 4.92
N ALA A 218 -2.52 19.11 5.93
CA ALA A 218 -1.84 18.08 6.71
C ALA A 218 -1.45 16.86 5.85
N ILE A 219 -2.37 16.32 5.03
CA ILE A 219 -2.04 15.18 4.17
C ILE A 219 -1.00 15.55 3.13
N LEU A 220 -1.11 16.71 2.47
CA LEU A 220 -0.14 17.14 1.46
C LEU A 220 1.26 17.33 2.05
N SER A 221 1.37 17.72 3.32
CA SER A 221 2.67 17.83 4.01
C SER A 221 3.31 16.49 4.40
N SER A 222 2.51 15.43 4.54
CA SER A 222 2.97 14.12 5.05
C SER A 222 3.22 13.08 3.95
N VAL A 223 2.76 13.33 2.73
CA VAL A 223 2.90 12.40 1.60
C VAL A 223 3.99 12.83 0.61
N ASP A 224 4.53 11.84 -0.10
CA ASP A 224 5.50 12.05 -1.18
C ASP A 224 4.85 12.70 -2.42
N ALA A 225 5.65 12.93 -3.47
CA ALA A 225 5.14 13.55 -4.71
C ALA A 225 3.98 12.76 -5.32
N GLY A 226 4.07 11.42 -5.36
CA GLY A 226 3.03 10.54 -5.89
C GLY A 226 1.73 10.62 -5.08
N GLY A 227 1.82 10.62 -3.75
CA GLY A 227 0.69 10.82 -2.87
C GLY A 227 0.01 12.18 -3.03
N LYS A 228 0.80 13.28 -3.13
CA LYS A 228 0.24 14.63 -3.38
C LYS A 228 -0.56 14.66 -4.68
N ALA A 229 -0.01 14.06 -5.74
CA ALA A 229 -0.69 14.00 -7.04
C ALA A 229 -1.99 13.18 -6.99
N LYS A 230 -2.01 12.05 -6.27
CA LYS A 230 -3.25 11.27 -6.04
C LYS A 230 -4.32 12.11 -5.34
N VAL A 231 -3.93 12.83 -4.28
CA VAL A 231 -4.85 13.72 -3.52
C VAL A 231 -5.39 14.83 -4.42
N ILE A 232 -4.53 15.58 -5.12
CA ILE A 232 -4.94 16.66 -6.02
C ILE A 232 -5.90 16.15 -7.09
N ARG A 233 -5.61 14.99 -7.68
CA ARG A 233 -6.48 14.36 -8.70
C ARG A 233 -7.83 13.94 -8.15
N PHE A 234 -7.86 13.37 -6.95
CA PHE A 234 -9.12 13.03 -6.29
C PHE A 234 -9.96 14.29 -6.08
N LEU A 235 -9.37 15.32 -5.45
CA LEU A 235 -10.06 16.58 -5.16
C LEU A 235 -10.59 17.27 -6.42
N SER A 236 -9.80 17.26 -7.50
CA SER A 236 -10.23 17.82 -8.78
C SER A 236 -11.37 17.02 -9.42
N ARG A 237 -11.29 15.68 -9.43
CA ARG A 237 -12.33 14.83 -10.04
C ARG A 237 -13.64 14.86 -9.27
N ALA A 238 -13.56 14.99 -7.95
CA ALA A 238 -14.71 15.19 -7.06
C ALA A 238 -15.27 16.62 -7.11
N ARG A 239 -14.72 17.50 -7.97
CA ARG A 239 -15.07 18.93 -8.08
C ARG A 239 -14.92 19.72 -6.76
N LEU A 240 -14.13 19.23 -5.82
CA LEU A 240 -13.88 19.89 -4.53
C LEU A 240 -12.95 21.11 -4.68
N LEU A 241 -12.12 21.10 -5.73
CA LEU A 241 -11.28 22.25 -6.10
C LEU A 241 -12.01 23.24 -7.00
N THR A 242 -13.09 22.84 -7.68
CA THR A 242 -13.75 23.69 -8.67
C THR A 242 -14.61 24.76 -7.97
N PRO A 243 -14.68 26.00 -8.50
CA PRO A 243 -15.55 27.02 -7.91
C PRO A 243 -17.01 26.71 -8.26
N LEU A 244 -17.76 26.23 -7.26
CA LEU A 244 -19.14 25.80 -7.45
C LEU A 244 -20.12 26.92 -7.10
N LYS A 245 -21.18 27.03 -7.89
CA LYS A 245 -22.25 27.97 -7.64
C LYS A 245 -23.04 27.52 -6.42
N ARG A 246 -23.31 28.44 -5.51
CA ARG A 246 -24.03 28.18 -4.27
C ARG A 246 -25.28 29.01 -4.17
N ASP A 247 -26.25 28.51 -3.41
CA ASP A 247 -27.33 29.37 -2.96
C ASP A 247 -26.77 30.46 -2.01
N LEU A 248 -27.39 31.63 -2.03
CA LEU A 248 -26.94 32.77 -1.22
C LEU A 248 -27.33 32.64 0.27
N ARG A 249 -27.99 31.55 0.67
CA ARG A 249 -28.66 31.43 1.98
C ARG A 249 -28.12 30.32 2.86
N LEU A 250 -27.95 29.12 2.32
CA LEU A 250 -27.57 27.93 3.07
C LEU A 250 -26.16 27.45 2.69
N GLY A 251 -25.56 28.06 1.65
CA GLY A 251 -24.29 27.63 1.11
C GLY A 251 -24.39 26.31 0.38
N ARG A 252 -25.58 25.79 0.05
CA ARG A 252 -25.70 24.53 -0.68
C ARG A 252 -25.27 24.70 -2.13
N VAL A 253 -24.65 23.66 -2.68
CA VAL A 253 -24.19 23.66 -4.06
C VAL A 253 -25.35 23.43 -5.02
N ILE A 254 -25.42 24.24 -6.07
CA ILE A 254 -26.49 24.17 -7.06
C ILE A 254 -26.17 23.08 -8.08
N LEU A 255 -27.17 22.26 -8.43
CA LEU A 255 -27.04 21.23 -9.46
C LEU A 255 -27.14 21.84 -10.87
N ASP A 256 -26.37 21.29 -11.81
CA ASP A 256 -26.35 21.73 -13.22
C ASP A 256 -27.51 21.16 -14.07
N GLY A 257 -28.41 20.39 -13.45
CA GLY A 257 -29.52 19.71 -14.11
C GLY A 257 -29.14 18.45 -14.91
N ARG A 258 -27.86 18.05 -14.90
CA ARG A 258 -27.33 16.85 -15.58
C ARG A 258 -26.75 15.82 -14.61
N GLY A 259 -27.03 15.99 -13.32
CA GLY A 259 -26.48 15.14 -12.25
C GLY A 259 -25.10 15.58 -11.76
N GLY A 260 -24.63 16.78 -12.14
CA GLY A 260 -23.43 17.40 -11.59
C GLY A 260 -23.73 18.71 -10.86
N TYR A 261 -22.66 19.40 -10.46
CA TYR A 261 -22.73 20.72 -9.83
C TYR A 261 -22.49 21.84 -10.83
N GLU A 262 -23.29 22.91 -10.74
CA GLU A 262 -23.14 24.11 -11.56
C GLU A 262 -21.85 24.84 -11.15
N GLU A 263 -20.98 25.09 -12.12
CA GLU A 263 -19.73 25.83 -11.93
C GLU A 263 -20.00 27.34 -12.05
N ASP A 264 -19.51 28.13 -11.10
CA ASP A 264 -19.47 29.59 -11.19
C ASP A 264 -18.04 30.07 -11.00
N ARG A 265 -17.36 30.38 -12.10
CA ARG A 265 -15.94 30.80 -12.05
C ARG A 265 -15.71 32.20 -11.48
N LEU A 266 -16.76 33.02 -11.38
CA LEU A 266 -16.63 34.41 -10.94
C LEU A 266 -16.94 34.54 -9.46
N ASN A 267 -18.04 33.92 -9.01
CA ASN A 267 -18.52 34.03 -7.62
C ASN A 267 -18.67 32.69 -6.91
N GLY A 268 -18.34 31.58 -7.57
CA GLY A 268 -18.42 30.25 -6.97
C GLY A 268 -17.40 30.07 -5.86
N VAL A 269 -17.75 29.20 -4.92
CA VAL A 269 -16.94 28.90 -3.74
C VAL A 269 -16.43 27.47 -3.87
N ARG A 270 -15.12 27.31 -3.69
CA ARG A 270 -14.47 25.99 -3.67
C ARG A 270 -14.75 25.32 -2.33
N VAL A 271 -14.80 24.00 -2.31
CA VAL A 271 -14.87 23.26 -1.05
C VAL A 271 -13.50 23.32 -0.36
N ILE A 272 -12.43 23.19 -1.14
CA ILE A 272 -11.05 23.29 -0.67
C ILE A 272 -10.32 24.32 -1.52
N ASP A 273 -9.85 25.40 -0.90
CA ASP A 273 -8.85 26.29 -1.51
C ASP A 273 -7.44 25.77 -1.23
N LEU A 274 -6.69 25.45 -2.29
CA LEU A 274 -5.30 25.01 -2.17
C LEU A 274 -4.37 26.12 -1.69
N GLY A 275 -4.74 27.40 -1.83
CA GLY A 275 -4.02 28.54 -1.28
C GLY A 275 -2.51 28.44 -1.49
N VAL A 276 -1.75 28.41 -0.38
CA VAL A 276 -0.28 28.27 -0.33
C VAL A 276 0.21 26.83 -0.14
N MET A 277 -0.67 25.83 -0.08
CA MET A 277 -0.33 24.45 0.27
C MET A 277 0.65 23.79 -0.70
N LEU A 278 0.71 24.27 -1.95
CA LEU A 278 1.58 23.76 -3.00
C LEU A 278 2.83 24.62 -3.26
N ALA A 279 3.04 25.69 -2.48
CA ALA A 279 4.26 26.48 -2.57
C ALA A 279 5.47 25.61 -2.20
N ARG A 280 6.50 25.60 -3.06
CA ARG A 280 7.70 24.76 -2.95
C ARG A 280 7.43 23.26 -2.92
N ALA A 281 6.23 22.82 -3.31
CA ALA A 281 5.90 21.40 -3.31
C ALA A 281 6.73 20.65 -4.36
N ASP A 282 7.17 19.43 -4.01
CA ASP A 282 7.73 18.50 -4.97
C ASP A 282 6.62 17.65 -5.59
N LEU A 283 6.40 17.85 -6.89
CA LEU A 283 5.42 17.18 -7.76
C LEU A 283 6.12 16.59 -9.00
N LYS A 284 7.44 16.40 -8.93
CA LYS A 284 8.25 15.89 -10.04
C LYS A 284 7.81 14.48 -10.45
N GLU A 285 7.79 14.22 -11.77
CA GLU A 285 7.48 12.90 -12.34
C GLU A 285 6.10 12.35 -11.91
N THR A 286 5.14 13.24 -11.65
CA THR A 286 3.78 12.86 -11.26
C THR A 286 2.76 13.01 -12.39
N ASP A 287 1.65 12.28 -12.27
CA ASP A 287 0.48 12.42 -13.15
C ASP A 287 -0.50 13.42 -12.54
N LEU A 288 -0.61 14.61 -13.14
CA LEU A 288 -1.56 15.68 -12.78
C LEU A 288 -2.53 15.97 -13.93
N ARG A 289 -2.78 14.98 -14.81
CA ARG A 289 -3.70 15.16 -15.92
C ARG A 289 -5.10 15.48 -15.46
N TRP A 290 -5.75 16.38 -16.20
CA TRP A 290 -7.14 16.79 -15.95
C TRP A 290 -7.38 17.38 -14.55
N THR A 291 -6.32 17.83 -13.88
CA THR A 291 -6.46 18.46 -12.55
C THR A 291 -6.85 19.92 -12.67
N ASP A 292 -7.72 20.37 -11.78
CA ASP A 292 -8.03 21.78 -11.57
C ASP A 292 -7.10 22.33 -10.50
N LEU A 293 -6.05 23.00 -10.94
CA LEU A 293 -5.10 23.72 -10.09
C LEU A 293 -5.33 25.23 -10.19
N SER A 294 -6.48 25.68 -10.71
CA SER A 294 -6.73 27.10 -10.91
C SER A 294 -6.58 27.87 -9.60
N GLU A 295 -5.97 29.05 -9.69
CA GLU A 295 -5.69 29.95 -8.56
C GLU A 295 -4.69 29.44 -7.50
N ALA A 296 -4.22 28.20 -7.60
CA ALA A 296 -3.25 27.64 -6.66
C ALA A 296 -1.90 28.40 -6.69
N ASN A 297 -1.27 28.48 -5.52
CA ASN A 297 0.09 29.00 -5.40
C ASN A 297 1.10 27.85 -5.56
N LEU A 298 1.84 27.89 -6.66
CA LEU A 298 2.88 26.94 -7.05
C LEU A 298 4.25 27.63 -7.10
N ILE A 299 4.44 28.71 -6.31
CA ILE A 299 5.73 29.41 -6.23
C ILE A 299 6.82 28.41 -5.89
N GLN A 300 7.88 28.38 -6.70
CA GLN A 300 9.03 27.48 -6.52
C GLN A 300 8.68 25.99 -6.47
N ALA A 301 7.49 25.59 -6.90
CA ALA A 301 7.10 24.19 -6.99
C ALA A 301 7.92 23.46 -8.07
N ASN A 302 8.20 22.18 -7.84
CA ASN A 302 8.89 21.33 -8.79
C ASN A 302 7.87 20.48 -9.55
N LEU A 303 7.55 20.88 -10.78
CA LEU A 303 6.66 20.20 -11.73
C LEU A 303 7.46 19.54 -12.86
N SER A 304 8.76 19.31 -12.67
CA SER A 304 9.63 18.75 -13.71
C SER A 304 9.14 17.35 -14.12
N ARG A 305 9.07 17.08 -15.43
CA ARG A 305 8.58 15.80 -15.98
C ARG A 305 7.17 15.41 -15.51
N CYS A 306 6.38 16.38 -15.05
CA CYS A 306 5.00 16.14 -14.67
C CYS A 306 4.12 16.05 -15.93
N ASP A 307 3.16 15.14 -15.91
CA ASP A 307 2.12 15.06 -16.93
C ASP A 307 0.98 16.01 -16.55
N LEU A 308 0.92 17.17 -17.22
CA LEU A 308 -0.06 18.23 -17.00
C LEU A 308 -1.10 18.26 -18.13
N VAL A 309 -1.28 17.16 -18.88
CA VAL A 309 -2.21 17.11 -20.01
C VAL A 309 -3.60 17.54 -19.55
N LYS A 310 -4.12 18.59 -20.19
CA LYS A 310 -5.42 19.21 -19.89
C LYS A 310 -5.64 19.64 -18.43
N ALA A 311 -4.57 19.84 -17.67
CA ALA A 311 -4.63 20.47 -16.37
C ALA A 311 -5.02 21.95 -16.51
N ASN A 312 -5.75 22.48 -15.53
CA ASN A 312 -6.10 23.89 -15.47
C ASN A 312 -5.15 24.63 -14.51
N LEU A 313 -4.22 25.40 -15.08
CA LEU A 313 -3.30 26.28 -14.36
C LEU A 313 -3.72 27.75 -14.44
N SER A 314 -4.95 28.06 -14.86
CA SER A 314 -5.42 29.45 -14.98
C SER A 314 -5.28 30.18 -13.64
N ARG A 315 -4.80 31.42 -13.66
CA ARG A 315 -4.60 32.26 -12.46
C ARG A 315 -3.70 31.63 -11.37
N THR A 316 -2.93 30.58 -11.68
CA THR A 316 -1.92 30.06 -10.75
C THR A 316 -0.78 31.06 -10.58
N ILE A 317 -0.03 30.91 -9.49
CA ILE A 317 1.24 31.63 -9.29
C ILE A 317 2.37 30.62 -9.47
N LEU A 318 3.05 30.68 -10.60
CA LEU A 318 4.13 29.77 -11.00
C LEU A 318 5.52 30.41 -10.83
N CYS A 319 5.63 31.48 -10.03
CA CYS A 319 6.88 32.23 -9.92
C CYS A 319 8.04 31.33 -9.47
N GLY A 320 9.11 31.25 -10.27
CA GLY A 320 10.26 30.41 -9.95
C GLY A 320 9.99 28.89 -9.97
N SER A 321 8.83 28.45 -10.46
CA SER A 321 8.51 27.03 -10.57
C SER A 321 9.31 26.35 -11.69
N ARG A 322 9.55 25.04 -11.55
CA ARG A 322 10.26 24.25 -12.56
C ARG A 322 9.29 23.34 -13.30
N LEU A 323 9.05 23.61 -14.58
CA LEU A 323 8.25 22.80 -15.50
C LEU A 323 9.14 22.08 -16.53
N CYS A 324 10.40 21.80 -16.19
CA CYS A 324 11.37 21.21 -17.10
C CYS A 324 10.86 19.85 -17.60
N LYS A 325 10.77 19.65 -18.92
CA LYS A 325 10.25 18.41 -19.53
C LYS A 325 8.84 18.00 -19.11
N ALA A 326 8.02 18.93 -18.62
CA ALA A 326 6.61 18.65 -18.35
C ALA A 326 5.81 18.52 -19.66
N ASP A 327 4.83 17.64 -19.70
CA ASP A 327 3.88 17.56 -20.84
C ASP A 327 2.77 18.59 -20.62
N LEU A 328 2.74 19.62 -21.48
CA LEU A 328 1.80 20.74 -21.39
C LEU A 328 0.63 20.63 -22.38
N ASN A 329 0.40 19.45 -22.98
CA ASN A 329 -0.62 19.27 -23.99
C ASN A 329 -2.02 19.66 -23.48
N GLY A 330 -2.57 20.74 -24.03
CA GLY A 330 -3.88 21.26 -23.63
C GLY A 330 -3.95 21.83 -22.21
N THR A 331 -2.82 22.02 -21.53
CA THR A 331 -2.77 22.71 -20.23
C THR A 331 -3.29 24.15 -20.37
N ARG A 332 -4.23 24.55 -19.52
CA ARG A 332 -4.83 25.88 -19.58
C ARG A 332 -4.08 26.84 -18.69
N PHE A 333 -3.33 27.79 -19.25
CA PHE A 333 -2.70 28.87 -18.48
C PHE A 333 -3.59 30.11 -18.33
N PHE A 334 -4.56 30.31 -19.24
CA PHE A 334 -5.46 31.45 -19.28
C PHE A 334 -6.77 31.06 -19.97
N TYR A 335 -7.78 31.92 -19.85
CA TYR A 335 -9.03 31.84 -20.62
C TYR A 335 -9.04 32.90 -21.72
N GLY A 336 -9.97 32.80 -22.67
CA GLY A 336 -10.06 33.75 -23.79
C GLY A 336 -8.94 33.56 -24.81
N LYS A 337 -8.54 34.65 -25.48
CA LYS A 337 -7.51 34.64 -26.53
C LYS A 337 -6.14 35.01 -25.98
N ALA A 338 -5.07 34.45 -26.56
CA ALA A 338 -3.71 34.66 -26.09
C ALA A 338 -3.26 36.13 -26.16
N GLU A 339 -3.78 36.90 -27.11
CA GLU A 339 -3.38 38.30 -27.34
C GLU A 339 -3.94 39.26 -26.27
N SER A 340 -5.17 38.99 -25.83
CA SER A 340 -5.90 39.78 -24.82
C SER A 340 -5.73 39.24 -23.41
N ALA A 341 -5.27 37.99 -23.25
CA ALA A 341 -5.03 37.40 -21.95
C ALA A 341 -3.94 38.15 -21.17
N SER A 342 -4.20 38.36 -19.88
CA SER A 342 -3.25 38.95 -18.94
C SER A 342 -3.19 38.16 -17.63
N PRO A 343 -2.05 38.20 -16.92
CA PRO A 343 -1.90 37.56 -15.61
C PRO A 343 -2.97 38.06 -14.64
N ARG A 344 -3.31 37.21 -13.67
CA ARG A 344 -4.24 37.56 -12.59
C ARG A 344 -3.92 38.91 -11.97
N SER A 345 -4.95 39.70 -11.74
CA SER A 345 -4.87 40.91 -10.92
C SER A 345 -5.35 40.62 -9.50
N ARG A 346 -4.79 41.33 -8.52
CA ARG A 346 -5.29 41.33 -7.14
C ARG A 346 -6.47 42.27 -6.95
N ILE A 347 -6.64 43.23 -7.84
CA ILE A 347 -7.60 44.34 -7.73
C ILE A 347 -8.73 44.17 -8.74
N GLU A 348 -8.39 43.78 -9.97
CA GLU A 348 -9.36 43.64 -11.05
C GLU A 348 -9.90 42.19 -11.13
N PRO A 349 -11.23 42.00 -11.27
CA PRO A 349 -11.81 40.68 -11.43
C PRO A 349 -11.42 40.02 -12.77
N PRO A 350 -11.43 38.69 -12.84
CA PRO A 350 -11.18 37.96 -14.08
C PRO A 350 -12.28 38.19 -15.12
N ASP A 351 -11.90 38.45 -16.36
CA ASP A 351 -12.81 38.42 -17.51
C ASP A 351 -12.55 37.16 -18.34
N TYR A 352 -13.42 36.16 -18.16
CA TYR A 352 -13.32 34.88 -18.86
C TYR A 352 -13.71 34.94 -20.35
N ARG A 353 -14.33 36.03 -20.82
CA ARG A 353 -14.66 36.21 -22.25
C ARG A 353 -13.46 36.72 -23.02
N THR A 354 -12.78 37.73 -22.51
CA THR A 354 -11.61 38.32 -23.16
C THR A 354 -10.30 37.64 -22.75
N GLY A 355 -10.24 37.05 -21.55
CA GLY A 355 -9.03 36.48 -20.97
C GLY A 355 -8.26 37.41 -20.06
N LYS A 356 -8.67 38.68 -19.95
CA LYS A 356 -8.01 39.66 -19.09
C LYS A 356 -8.08 39.20 -17.63
N HIS A 357 -6.93 39.21 -16.95
CA HIS A 357 -6.77 38.78 -15.56
C HIS A 357 -7.10 37.31 -15.29
N THR A 358 -7.13 36.45 -16.31
CA THR A 358 -7.38 35.02 -16.14
C THR A 358 -6.12 34.17 -16.21
N GLY A 359 -5.00 34.78 -16.58
CA GLY A 359 -3.77 34.07 -16.86
C GLY A 359 -2.91 33.79 -15.63
N ALA A 360 -2.09 32.75 -15.72
CA ALA A 360 -1.11 32.36 -14.73
C ALA A 360 0.05 33.36 -14.64
N VAL A 361 0.57 33.58 -13.44
CA VAL A 361 1.80 34.36 -13.23
C VAL A 361 3.00 33.45 -13.46
N VAL A 362 3.71 33.62 -14.57
CA VAL A 362 4.81 32.74 -15.02
C VAL A 362 6.20 33.40 -14.93
N GLU A 363 6.35 34.39 -14.04
CA GLU A 363 7.62 35.09 -13.82
C GLU A 363 8.71 34.12 -13.33
N ASP A 364 9.90 34.14 -13.94
CA ASP A 364 11.04 33.28 -13.56
C ASP A 364 10.75 31.76 -13.56
N ALA A 365 9.68 31.30 -14.22
CA ALA A 365 9.38 29.89 -14.38
C ALA A 365 10.32 29.24 -15.42
N ASP A 366 10.75 28.00 -15.16
CA ASP A 366 11.63 27.26 -16.06
C ASP A 366 10.83 26.26 -16.90
N PHE A 367 10.74 26.51 -18.20
CA PHE A 367 10.08 25.64 -19.19
C PHE A 367 11.05 24.77 -19.99
N THR A 368 12.31 24.64 -19.56
CA THR A 368 13.37 23.97 -20.34
C THR A 368 12.95 22.56 -20.76
N GLY A 369 12.82 22.37 -22.07
CA GLY A 369 12.45 21.09 -22.67
C GLY A 369 11.01 20.67 -22.40
N ALA A 370 10.11 21.56 -21.98
CA ALA A 370 8.68 21.27 -21.89
C ALA A 370 8.14 20.75 -23.24
N GLU A 371 7.21 19.81 -23.18
CA GLU A 371 6.73 19.05 -24.32
C GLU A 371 5.31 19.48 -24.70
N GLN A 372 4.98 19.38 -25.99
CA GLN A 372 3.61 19.59 -26.53
C GLN A 372 2.99 20.95 -26.18
N MET A 373 3.81 22.00 -26.07
CA MET A 373 3.35 23.37 -25.85
C MET A 373 2.71 23.94 -27.13
N SER A 374 1.46 24.38 -27.04
CA SER A 374 0.74 25.01 -28.15
C SER A 374 1.28 26.41 -28.46
N ASP A 375 1.00 26.91 -29.67
CA ASP A 375 1.37 28.27 -30.08
C ASP A 375 0.78 29.35 -29.16
N GLU A 376 -0.46 29.15 -28.71
CA GLU A 376 -1.15 30.06 -27.79
C GLU A 376 -0.51 30.07 -26.39
N GLN A 377 -0.18 28.89 -25.86
CA GLN A 377 0.53 28.76 -24.59
C GLN A 377 1.91 29.43 -24.68
N ARG A 378 2.65 29.16 -25.76
CA ARG A 378 3.96 29.76 -26.02
C ARG A 378 3.85 31.28 -26.10
N HIS A 379 2.88 31.80 -26.84
CA HIS A 379 2.64 33.24 -26.95
C HIS A 379 2.43 33.88 -25.57
N TYR A 380 1.55 33.31 -24.76
CA TYR A 380 1.25 33.81 -23.43
C TYR A 380 2.47 33.79 -22.50
N CYS A 381 3.16 32.65 -22.42
CA CYS A 381 4.35 32.52 -21.57
C CYS A 381 5.49 33.42 -22.03
N CYS A 382 5.66 33.63 -23.33
CA CYS A 382 6.66 34.57 -23.86
C CYS A 382 6.30 36.04 -23.56
N ALA A 383 5.02 36.39 -23.62
CA ALA A 383 4.55 37.74 -23.35
C ALA A 383 4.66 38.12 -21.87
N TRP A 384 4.43 37.16 -20.96
CA TRP A 384 4.28 37.42 -19.52
C TRP A 384 5.29 36.71 -18.61
N GLY A 385 6.22 35.93 -19.14
CA GLY A 385 7.20 35.16 -18.37
C GLY A 385 8.40 35.96 -17.83
N GLY A 386 8.66 37.14 -18.38
CA GLY A 386 9.87 37.90 -18.06
C GLY A 386 11.15 37.34 -18.70
N SER A 387 12.28 37.97 -18.43
CA SER A 387 13.54 37.72 -19.13
C SER A 387 14.06 36.28 -19.00
N LYS A 388 14.09 35.70 -17.80
CA LYS A 388 14.59 34.32 -17.58
C LYS A 388 13.69 33.28 -18.23
N THR A 389 12.39 33.32 -17.97
CA THR A 389 11.41 32.37 -18.52
C THR A 389 11.49 32.32 -20.04
N ARG A 390 11.62 33.48 -20.71
CA ARG A 390 11.74 33.58 -22.18
C ARG A 390 12.92 32.81 -22.77
N THR A 391 14.00 32.60 -22.02
CA THR A 391 15.16 31.82 -22.48
C THR A 391 14.94 30.31 -22.42
N THR A 392 13.99 29.85 -21.60
CA THR A 392 13.72 28.43 -21.34
C THR A 392 12.58 27.88 -22.20
N ILE A 393 11.76 28.74 -22.79
CA ILE A 393 10.56 28.35 -23.54
C ILE A 393 10.94 27.59 -24.83
N PRO A 394 10.42 26.37 -25.04
CA PRO A 394 10.60 25.62 -26.28
C PRO A 394 10.06 26.38 -27.49
N GLY A 395 10.84 26.41 -28.58
CA GLY A 395 10.52 27.19 -29.79
C GLY A 395 10.85 28.68 -29.69
N GLY A 396 11.30 29.16 -28.51
CA GLY A 396 11.76 30.53 -28.29
C GLY A 396 10.65 31.59 -28.35
N CYS A 397 11.03 32.83 -28.05
CA CYS A 397 10.11 33.97 -27.96
C CYS A 397 10.36 35.05 -29.02
N VAL A 398 10.95 34.66 -30.17
CA VAL A 398 11.25 35.59 -31.26
C VAL A 398 9.95 36.14 -31.84
N GLY A 399 9.86 37.46 -32.00
CA GLY A 399 8.67 38.14 -32.52
C GLY A 399 7.55 38.39 -31.50
N ILE A 400 7.70 37.97 -30.24
CA ILE A 400 6.70 38.19 -29.18
C ILE A 400 7.21 39.27 -28.21
N ALA A 401 6.50 40.39 -28.14
CA ALA A 401 6.84 41.50 -27.25
C ALA A 401 6.75 41.08 -25.77
N ASN A 402 7.73 41.50 -24.96
CA ASN A 402 7.68 41.31 -23.51
C ASN A 402 6.73 42.36 -22.91
N LYS A 403 5.56 41.92 -22.43
CA LYS A 403 4.56 42.78 -21.80
C LYS A 403 4.81 42.98 -20.30
N LEU A 404 5.65 42.16 -19.68
CA LEU A 404 5.97 42.23 -18.25
C LEU A 404 6.98 43.36 -17.93
N GLY A 405 7.80 43.75 -18.91
CA GLY A 405 8.73 44.89 -18.78
C GLY A 405 9.94 44.65 -17.86
N ARG A 406 10.14 43.45 -17.33
CA ARG A 406 11.28 43.04 -16.49
C ARG A 406 11.70 41.59 -16.76
#